data_AF-A0A5C4SAS9-F1
#
_entry.id   AF-A0A5C4SAS9-F1
#
_cell.length_a   1.000
_cell.length_b   1.000
_cell.length_c   1.000
_cell.angle_alpha   90.00
_cell.angle_beta   90.00
_cell.angle_gamma   90.00
#
_symmetry.space_group_name_H-M   'P 1'
#
loop_
_entity.id
_entity.type
_entity.pdbx_description
1 polymer ?
#
loop_
_entity_poly.entity_id
_entity_poly.type
_entity_poly.pdbx_seq_one_letter_code
_entity_poly.pdbx_strand_id
1 'polypeptide(L)'
;MPEPMFPCPCDERVPLATVGYYAIGGEARWVARPRSVAELASALDRCRQLSLPVIIAGKGSNMLFSDEEFPGAVIVLDAMNRLFRVSDSLFFCEAGVENTDAALAIQQAGRSGGEWLYRLPGAIGGTVRMNGRCYGREISAVTRSVVTVGLDGAVRWRAAGEVFLGYKETSLMRSPEIVVGAVLEFADEDAPEAIEARMLEYGDDRDAKHQFDFPSCGSTFKNSYEAGKPSGQIFDALGFRGRREGGAQVSDHHANFIFNTGAARAVDVLKLAAAMRSGAREQAGAALELELQCVGLFETALLDACGIASTPEPTRPGFGWAGLLRFPDARNDAFPRKLLHGQALDYFCRDAAFPAGITVEVEQLVPLAEARKSPERPFIRWTTRDESANAFSLRPDAPAGAFVDHLWESSVSELFIVDGGGSAEYLEFEVTPQAHWLALRFDAPRQRAAGHETPSDALWRGQATPFASETGFGIEFSYALLEPFIHEDRLTLQNAVSLGDGRYGLFPWWHDEGAPDFHQPAKFCAVKLG
;
A
#
# COMPACT_ATOMS: atom_id res chain seq x y z
N MET A 1 -22.96 -4.89 -22.47
CA MET A 1 -22.90 -5.60 -21.17
C MET A 1 -23.08 -4.56 -20.08
N PRO A 2 -23.72 -4.87 -18.94
CA PRO A 2 -23.73 -3.95 -17.81
C PRO A 2 -22.27 -3.65 -17.40
N GLU A 3 -22.01 -2.41 -17.00
CA GLU A 3 -20.70 -1.98 -16.51
C GLU A 3 -20.30 -2.84 -15.29
N PRO A 4 -19.05 -3.32 -15.22
CA PRO A 4 -18.62 -4.15 -14.09
C PRO A 4 -18.73 -3.39 -12.77
N MET A 5 -19.07 -4.09 -11.68
CA MET A 5 -19.20 -3.47 -10.35
C MET A 5 -17.90 -2.74 -9.94
N PHE A 6 -16.75 -3.36 -10.22
CA PHE A 6 -15.42 -2.83 -9.94
C PHE A 6 -14.59 -2.75 -11.23
N PRO A 7 -13.65 -1.80 -11.33
CA PRO A 7 -12.76 -1.64 -12.48
C PRO A 7 -11.54 -2.59 -12.42
N CYS A 8 -11.69 -3.76 -11.78
CA CYS A 8 -10.68 -4.80 -11.66
C CYS A 8 -11.39 -6.17 -11.61
N PRO A 9 -10.67 -7.30 -11.75
CA PRO A 9 -11.27 -8.63 -11.60
C PRO A 9 -12.06 -8.73 -10.29
N CYS A 10 -13.32 -9.13 -10.40
CA CYS A 10 -14.22 -9.25 -9.25
C CYS A 10 -15.16 -10.43 -9.41
N ASP A 11 -15.25 -11.21 -8.33
CA ASP A 11 -16.17 -12.32 -8.19
C ASP A 11 -17.31 -11.94 -7.24
N GLU A 12 -18.53 -12.41 -7.52
CA GLU A 12 -19.69 -12.25 -6.64
C GLU A 12 -19.94 -13.52 -5.83
N ARG A 13 -20.48 -13.36 -4.61
CA ARG A 13 -20.93 -14.47 -3.75
C ARG A 13 -19.84 -15.52 -3.50
N VAL A 14 -18.70 -15.07 -2.99
CA VAL A 14 -17.51 -15.90 -2.77
C VAL A 14 -17.48 -16.43 -1.34
N PRO A 15 -17.37 -17.74 -1.11
CA PRO A 15 -17.13 -18.29 0.22
C PRO A 15 -15.76 -17.82 0.75
N LEU A 16 -15.73 -17.10 1.86
CA LEU A 16 -14.50 -16.56 2.45
C LEU A 16 -13.54 -17.65 2.94
N ALA A 17 -14.05 -18.86 3.18
CA ALA A 17 -13.24 -20.04 3.41
C ALA A 17 -12.31 -20.41 2.24
N THR A 18 -12.56 -19.94 1.01
CA THR A 18 -11.62 -20.13 -0.12
C THR A 18 -10.64 -18.97 -0.29
N VAL A 19 -10.84 -17.87 0.46
CA VAL A 19 -10.01 -16.66 0.42
C VAL A 19 -9.00 -16.66 1.56
N GLY A 20 -9.45 -16.99 2.78
CA GLY A 20 -8.61 -17.00 3.98
C GLY A 20 -7.84 -18.29 4.15
N TYR A 21 -6.57 -18.17 4.58
CA TYR A 21 -5.71 -19.32 4.88
C TYR A 21 -6.30 -20.25 5.96
N TYR A 22 -7.14 -19.74 6.86
CA TYR A 22 -7.79 -20.53 7.91
C TYR A 22 -8.86 -21.50 7.39
N ALA A 23 -9.31 -21.34 6.13
CA ALA A 23 -10.42 -22.08 5.54
C ALA A 23 -11.73 -21.99 6.36
N ILE A 24 -11.99 -20.82 6.93
CA ILE A 24 -13.17 -20.48 7.73
C ILE A 24 -13.74 -19.16 7.23
N GLY A 25 -15.07 -19.06 7.15
CA GLY A 25 -15.78 -17.82 6.86
C GLY A 25 -17.07 -18.06 6.07
N GLY A 26 -18.03 -17.15 6.24
CA GLY A 26 -19.27 -17.08 5.48
C GLY A 26 -19.04 -16.65 4.03
N GLU A 27 -20.06 -16.07 3.40
CA GLU A 27 -19.98 -15.64 2.00
C GLU A 27 -19.80 -14.12 1.90
N ALA A 28 -18.84 -13.65 1.12
CA ALA A 28 -18.73 -12.24 0.77
C ALA A 28 -19.49 -11.91 -0.49
N ARG A 29 -20.18 -10.77 -0.49
CA ARG A 29 -20.95 -10.33 -1.65
C ARG A 29 -20.05 -10.04 -2.84
N TRP A 30 -18.90 -9.38 -2.62
CA TRP A 30 -17.88 -9.14 -3.64
C TRP A 30 -16.49 -9.46 -3.13
N VAL A 31 -15.68 -10.06 -3.98
CA VAL A 31 -14.22 -10.16 -3.81
C VAL A 31 -13.57 -9.49 -5.02
N ALA A 32 -12.83 -8.40 -4.79
CA ALA A 32 -12.17 -7.63 -5.83
C ALA A 32 -10.64 -7.80 -5.74
N ARG A 33 -9.97 -7.92 -6.89
CA ARG A 33 -8.53 -8.22 -7.00
C ARG A 33 -7.83 -7.19 -7.86
N PRO A 34 -7.56 -5.99 -7.31
CA PRO A 34 -6.83 -4.97 -8.05
C PRO A 34 -5.43 -5.47 -8.43
N ARG A 35 -4.99 -5.13 -9.64
CA ARG A 35 -3.68 -5.46 -10.18
C ARG A 35 -2.71 -4.28 -10.10
N SER A 36 -3.20 -3.11 -9.70
CA SER A 36 -2.42 -1.89 -9.60
C SER A 36 -2.99 -0.95 -8.55
N VAL A 37 -2.19 0.03 -8.16
CA VAL A 37 -2.61 1.14 -7.30
C VAL A 37 -3.82 1.89 -7.88
N ALA A 38 -3.86 2.08 -9.19
CA ALA A 38 -4.97 2.79 -9.86
C ALA A 38 -6.28 1.99 -9.78
N GLU A 39 -6.23 0.67 -9.97
CA GLU A 39 -7.38 -0.22 -9.80
C GLU A 39 -7.85 -0.23 -8.34
N LEU A 40 -6.91 -0.31 -7.38
CA LEU A 40 -7.22 -0.26 -5.94
C LEU A 40 -7.92 1.06 -5.56
N ALA A 41 -7.35 2.20 -5.94
CA ALA A 41 -7.93 3.51 -5.66
C ALA A 41 -9.35 3.64 -6.24
N SER A 42 -9.55 3.14 -7.46
CA SER A 42 -10.87 3.15 -8.11
C SER A 42 -11.87 2.22 -7.40
N ALA A 43 -11.44 1.05 -6.94
CA ALA A 43 -12.29 0.12 -6.18
C ALA A 43 -12.68 0.69 -4.81
N LEU A 44 -11.74 1.33 -4.10
CA LEU A 44 -12.01 2.03 -2.84
C LEU A 44 -13.00 3.18 -3.03
N ASP A 45 -12.83 3.97 -4.09
CA ASP A 45 -13.75 5.05 -4.42
C ASP A 45 -15.16 4.54 -4.73
N ARG A 46 -15.28 3.42 -5.46
CA ARG A 46 -16.56 2.76 -5.72
C ARG A 46 -17.23 2.29 -4.42
N CYS A 47 -16.47 1.66 -3.52
CA CYS A 47 -16.99 1.24 -2.22
C CYS A 47 -17.48 2.44 -1.41
N ARG A 48 -16.72 3.55 -1.41
CA ARG A 48 -17.08 4.80 -0.74
C ARG A 48 -18.36 5.41 -1.28
N GLN A 49 -18.52 5.48 -2.61
CA GLN A 49 -19.72 6.02 -3.25
C GLN A 49 -20.99 5.23 -2.90
N LEU A 50 -20.85 3.91 -2.79
CA LEU A 50 -21.93 2.97 -2.51
C LEU A 50 -22.10 2.69 -1.00
N SER A 51 -21.29 3.33 -0.15
CA SER A 51 -21.26 3.09 1.30
C SER A 51 -21.10 1.61 1.66
N LEU A 52 -20.32 0.86 0.88
CA LEU A 52 -20.06 -0.55 1.14
C LEU A 52 -19.06 -0.70 2.29
N PRO A 53 -19.30 -1.62 3.26
CA PRO A 53 -18.26 -2.01 4.19
C PRO A 53 -17.13 -2.72 3.42
N VAL A 54 -15.89 -2.46 3.82
CA VAL A 54 -14.72 -2.99 3.11
C VAL A 54 -13.83 -3.79 4.06
N ILE A 55 -13.33 -4.93 3.60
CA ILE A 55 -12.24 -5.67 4.22
C ILE A 55 -11.05 -5.64 3.26
N ILE A 56 -9.86 -5.31 3.76
CA ILE A 56 -8.61 -5.43 3.00
C ILE A 56 -7.91 -6.70 3.44
N ALA A 57 -7.54 -7.53 2.48
CA ALA A 57 -6.88 -8.80 2.72
C ALA A 57 -5.63 -8.97 1.85
N GLY A 58 -4.61 -9.62 2.42
CA GLY A 58 -3.59 -10.33 1.64
C GLY A 58 -4.04 -11.78 1.44
N LYS A 59 -3.15 -12.75 1.68
CA LYS A 59 -3.48 -14.19 1.68
C LYS A 59 -4.32 -14.66 2.88
N GLY A 60 -4.72 -13.75 3.77
CA GLY A 60 -5.53 -14.09 4.95
C GLY A 60 -4.85 -15.00 5.98
N SER A 61 -3.50 -15.08 6.02
CA SER A 61 -2.74 -15.95 6.94
C SER A 61 -2.75 -15.50 8.41
N ASN A 62 -3.33 -14.34 8.70
CA ASN A 62 -3.60 -13.86 10.07
C ASN A 62 -5.04 -13.34 10.23
N MET A 63 -5.98 -13.82 9.40
CA MET A 63 -7.36 -13.33 9.37
C MET A 63 -8.35 -14.45 9.67
N LEU A 64 -9.30 -14.18 10.57
CA LEU A 64 -10.46 -15.04 10.82
C LEU A 64 -11.71 -14.33 10.32
N PHE A 65 -12.23 -14.80 9.19
CA PHE A 65 -13.49 -14.30 8.64
C PHE A 65 -14.67 -14.83 9.45
N SER A 66 -15.64 -13.96 9.73
CA SER A 66 -16.91 -14.34 10.36
C SER A 66 -17.65 -15.41 9.57
N ASP A 67 -18.42 -16.26 10.26
CA ASP A 67 -19.35 -17.22 9.68
C ASP A 67 -20.56 -16.55 8.99
N GLU A 68 -20.82 -15.27 9.28
CA GLU A 68 -21.94 -14.51 8.73
C GLU A 68 -21.66 -14.07 7.28
N GLU A 69 -22.73 -13.87 6.50
CA GLU A 69 -22.61 -13.24 5.17
C GLU A 69 -22.06 -11.80 5.30
N PHE A 70 -21.08 -11.47 4.47
CA PHE A 70 -20.50 -10.14 4.39
C PHE A 70 -21.11 -9.37 3.22
N PRO A 71 -21.94 -8.34 3.46
CA PRO A 71 -22.67 -7.62 2.42
C PRO A 71 -21.80 -6.64 1.62
N GLY A 72 -20.52 -6.51 1.97
CA GLY A 72 -19.57 -5.57 1.39
C GLY A 72 -18.57 -6.18 0.42
N ALA A 73 -17.47 -5.46 0.21
CA ALA A 73 -16.39 -5.88 -0.68
C ALA A 73 -15.15 -6.29 0.10
N VAL A 74 -14.62 -7.47 -0.21
CA VAL A 74 -13.29 -7.89 0.24
C VAL A 74 -12.30 -7.59 -0.88
N ILE A 75 -11.38 -6.66 -0.65
CA ILE A 75 -10.34 -6.30 -1.61
C ILE A 75 -9.09 -7.10 -1.26
N VAL A 76 -8.67 -7.99 -2.16
CA VAL A 76 -7.52 -8.88 -1.97
C VAL A 76 -6.37 -8.39 -2.84
N LEU A 77 -5.22 -8.11 -2.23
CA LEU A 77 -4.07 -7.50 -2.91
C LEU A 77 -3.12 -8.52 -3.57
N ASP A 78 -3.54 -9.77 -3.73
CA ASP A 78 -2.68 -10.86 -4.24
C ASP A 78 -2.26 -10.71 -5.70
N ALA A 79 -3.05 -9.98 -6.50
CA ALA A 79 -2.70 -9.65 -7.88
C ALA A 79 -1.75 -8.45 -8.03
N MET A 80 -1.43 -7.73 -6.93
CA MET A 80 -0.37 -6.73 -6.88
C MET A 80 0.92 -7.40 -6.36
N ASN A 81 1.56 -8.20 -7.20
CA ASN A 81 2.67 -9.09 -6.82
C ASN A 81 3.96 -8.88 -7.61
N ARG A 82 4.19 -7.68 -8.14
CA ARG A 82 5.46 -7.34 -8.79
C ARG A 82 6.60 -7.33 -7.78
N LEU A 83 7.69 -7.96 -8.16
CA LEU A 83 8.94 -8.06 -7.41
C LEU A 83 10.10 -7.83 -8.37
N PHE A 84 10.98 -6.89 -8.05
CA PHE A 84 12.21 -6.69 -8.80
C PHE A 84 13.31 -6.09 -7.94
N ARG A 85 14.55 -6.37 -8.36
CA ARG A 85 15.74 -5.81 -7.75
C ARG A 85 15.89 -4.38 -8.26
N VAL A 86 15.94 -3.49 -7.29
CA VAL A 86 16.02 -2.05 -7.48
C VAL A 86 17.50 -1.65 -7.63
N SER A 87 18.36 -2.15 -6.74
CA SER A 87 19.81 -1.96 -6.80
C SER A 87 20.49 -3.20 -6.22
N ASP A 88 21.78 -3.11 -5.92
CA ASP A 88 22.52 -4.28 -5.48
C ASP A 88 21.94 -4.96 -4.24
N SER A 89 21.61 -4.20 -3.20
CA SER A 89 21.06 -4.70 -1.94
C SER A 89 19.55 -4.53 -1.80
N LEU A 90 18.87 -3.90 -2.76
CA LEU A 90 17.51 -3.42 -2.58
C LEU A 90 16.50 -4.09 -3.50
N PHE A 91 15.33 -4.40 -2.95
CA PHE A 91 14.24 -5.09 -3.62
C PHE A 91 12.95 -4.32 -3.39
N PHE A 92 12.24 -4.02 -4.47
CA PHE A 92 10.87 -3.53 -4.37
C PHE A 92 9.91 -4.71 -4.44
N CYS A 93 9.02 -4.80 -3.45
CA CYS A 93 7.99 -5.82 -3.36
C CYS A 93 6.62 -5.15 -3.29
N GLU A 94 5.71 -5.45 -4.20
CA GLU A 94 4.30 -5.09 -4.00
C GLU A 94 3.68 -5.90 -2.85
N ALA A 95 2.56 -5.40 -2.30
CA ALA A 95 1.92 -5.97 -1.11
C ALA A 95 1.49 -7.43 -1.25
N GLY A 96 1.20 -7.89 -2.48
CA GLY A 96 0.78 -9.25 -2.81
C GLY A 96 1.92 -10.23 -3.04
N VAL A 97 3.19 -9.78 -3.09
CA VAL A 97 4.35 -10.68 -3.20
C VAL A 97 4.37 -11.63 -2.00
N GLU A 98 4.42 -12.94 -2.25
CA GLU A 98 4.50 -13.93 -1.18
C GLU A 98 5.86 -13.83 -0.47
N ASN A 99 5.89 -14.07 0.85
CA ASN A 99 7.14 -14.02 1.61
C ASN A 99 8.17 -15.03 1.08
N THR A 100 7.71 -16.20 0.64
CA THR A 100 8.56 -17.23 0.01
C THR A 100 9.16 -16.74 -1.30
N ASP A 101 8.38 -16.07 -2.15
CA ASP A 101 8.87 -15.53 -3.44
C ASP A 101 9.92 -14.44 -3.21
N ALA A 102 9.69 -13.58 -2.22
CA ALA A 102 10.70 -12.60 -1.80
C ALA A 102 11.99 -13.29 -1.34
N ALA A 103 11.91 -14.31 -0.48
CA ALA A 103 13.07 -15.05 0.01
C ALA A 103 13.88 -15.70 -1.14
N LEU A 104 13.19 -16.29 -2.12
CA LEU A 104 13.81 -16.91 -3.30
C LEU A 104 14.51 -15.88 -4.18
N ALA A 105 13.89 -14.73 -4.44
CA ALA A 105 14.52 -13.68 -5.25
C ALA A 105 15.76 -13.09 -4.56
N ILE A 106 15.71 -12.94 -3.24
CA ILE A 106 16.85 -12.48 -2.42
C ILE A 106 17.99 -13.50 -2.48
N GLN A 107 17.68 -14.79 -2.35
CA GLN A 107 18.66 -15.88 -2.45
C GLN A 107 19.30 -15.97 -3.84
N GLN A 108 18.51 -15.89 -4.91
CA GLN A 108 18.99 -15.90 -6.30
C GLN A 108 19.92 -14.71 -6.59
N ALA A 109 19.71 -13.59 -5.90
CA ALA A 109 20.56 -12.41 -5.98
C ALA A 109 21.86 -12.52 -5.15
N GLY A 110 22.09 -13.63 -4.43
CA GLY A 110 23.25 -13.81 -3.55
C GLY A 110 23.22 -12.94 -2.28
N ARG A 111 22.02 -12.48 -1.89
CA ARG A 111 21.82 -11.62 -0.72
C ARG A 111 21.33 -12.45 0.47
N SER A 112 21.88 -12.17 1.65
CA SER A 112 21.60 -12.88 2.90
C SER A 112 20.70 -12.04 3.82
N GLY A 113 20.03 -12.68 4.77
CA GLY A 113 19.16 -12.04 5.76
C GLY A 113 17.65 -12.13 5.47
N GLY A 114 17.28 -12.62 4.29
CA GLY A 114 15.88 -12.86 3.88
C GLY A 114 15.37 -14.28 4.14
N GLU A 115 16.22 -15.18 4.63
CA GLU A 115 15.95 -16.63 4.70
C GLU A 115 14.73 -16.96 5.56
N TRP A 116 14.51 -16.18 6.63
CA TRP A 116 13.42 -16.36 7.58
C TRP A 116 12.02 -16.11 6.99
N LEU A 117 11.94 -15.45 5.83
CA LEU A 117 10.70 -15.27 5.06
C LEU A 117 10.30 -16.55 4.32
N TYR A 118 11.23 -17.47 4.09
CA TYR A 118 10.95 -18.74 3.42
C TYR A 118 9.91 -19.54 4.20
N ARG A 119 8.84 -19.93 3.50
CA ARG A 119 7.69 -20.63 4.06
C ARG A 119 7.00 -19.91 5.22
N LEU A 120 7.16 -18.58 5.35
CA LEU A 120 6.33 -17.76 6.21
C LEU A 120 4.99 -17.48 5.50
N PRO A 121 3.84 -18.01 5.96
CA PRO A 121 2.58 -17.83 5.26
C PRO A 121 2.16 -16.36 5.18
N GLY A 122 1.76 -15.92 3.99
CA GLY A 122 1.32 -14.54 3.77
C GLY A 122 2.11 -13.83 2.69
N ALA A 123 1.86 -12.52 2.60
CA ALA A 123 2.46 -11.65 1.61
C ALA A 123 3.07 -10.41 2.29
N ILE A 124 3.99 -9.75 1.60
CA ILE A 124 4.78 -8.62 2.11
C ILE A 124 3.90 -7.53 2.72
N GLY A 125 2.75 -7.20 2.14
CA GLY A 125 1.86 -6.16 2.67
C GLY A 125 1.34 -6.49 4.08
N GLY A 126 0.96 -7.75 4.31
CA GLY A 126 0.56 -8.24 5.64
C GLY A 126 1.74 -8.30 6.61
N THR A 127 2.89 -8.79 6.13
CA THR A 127 4.13 -8.86 6.92
C THR A 127 4.56 -7.47 7.39
N VAL A 128 4.57 -6.47 6.50
CA VAL A 128 4.87 -5.07 6.85
C VAL A 128 3.83 -4.50 7.81
N ARG A 129 2.53 -4.65 7.51
CA ARG A 129 1.46 -4.11 8.37
C ARG A 129 1.56 -4.60 9.81
N MET A 130 1.92 -5.86 10.02
CA MET A 130 1.98 -6.49 11.34
C MET A 130 3.36 -6.41 12.01
N ASN A 131 4.35 -5.77 11.38
CA ASN A 131 5.77 -5.91 11.73
C ASN A 131 6.16 -7.39 11.97
N GLY A 132 5.92 -8.20 10.94
CA GLY A 132 6.09 -9.64 10.92
C GLY A 132 7.50 -10.06 11.32
N ARG A 133 7.58 -11.16 12.07
CA ARG A 133 8.82 -11.63 12.69
C ARG A 133 8.86 -13.14 12.79
N CYS A 134 10.03 -13.72 12.58
CA CYS A 134 10.29 -15.14 12.80
C CYS A 134 11.81 -15.37 12.97
N TYR A 135 12.20 -16.44 13.65
CA TYR A 135 13.61 -16.84 13.79
C TYR A 135 14.56 -15.73 14.27
N GLY A 136 14.08 -14.85 15.16
CA GLY A 136 14.86 -13.72 15.69
C GLY A 136 15.07 -12.57 14.71
N ARG A 137 14.42 -12.60 13.54
CA ARG A 137 14.41 -11.56 12.52
C ARG A 137 13.04 -10.90 12.46
N GLU A 138 12.99 -9.68 11.93
CA GLU A 138 11.77 -8.90 11.77
C GLU A 138 11.84 -8.04 10.51
N ILE A 139 10.68 -7.79 9.90
CA ILE A 139 10.59 -7.05 8.62
C ILE A 139 11.07 -5.60 8.77
N SER A 140 10.88 -4.99 9.94
CA SER A 140 11.36 -3.65 10.26
C SER A 140 12.88 -3.50 10.11
N ALA A 141 13.64 -4.58 10.38
CA ALA A 141 15.11 -4.55 10.29
C ALA A 141 15.63 -4.49 8.85
N VAL A 142 14.79 -4.84 7.88
CA VAL A 142 15.16 -4.91 6.45
C VAL A 142 14.30 -3.97 5.60
N THR A 143 13.36 -3.21 6.18
CA THR A 143 12.52 -2.30 5.39
C THR A 143 13.15 -0.91 5.36
N ARG A 144 13.35 -0.37 4.15
CA ARG A 144 13.80 1.01 3.93
C ARG A 144 12.62 1.98 3.91
N SER A 145 11.59 1.64 3.15
CA SER A 145 10.38 2.46 2.99
C SER A 145 9.16 1.62 2.70
N VAL A 146 7.98 2.14 3.06
CA VAL A 146 6.69 1.51 2.81
C VAL A 146 5.85 2.42 1.92
N VAL A 147 5.23 1.84 0.91
CA VAL A 147 4.27 2.54 0.04
C VAL A 147 2.87 2.21 0.53
N THR A 148 2.10 3.24 0.83
CA THR A 148 0.71 3.11 1.25
C THR A 148 -0.24 3.84 0.31
N VAL A 149 -1.50 3.41 0.29
CA VAL A 149 -2.61 4.12 -0.34
C VAL A 149 -3.60 4.50 0.77
N GLY A 150 -3.93 5.78 0.84
CA GLY A 150 -5.00 6.26 1.72
C GLY A 150 -6.38 6.02 1.11
N LEU A 151 -7.41 6.23 1.92
CA LEU A 151 -8.81 6.05 1.46
C LEU A 151 -9.30 7.14 0.51
N ASP A 152 -8.52 8.22 0.40
CA ASP A 152 -8.64 9.25 -0.63
C ASP A 152 -8.07 8.81 -1.99
N GLY A 153 -7.45 7.62 -2.06
CA GLY A 153 -6.73 7.10 -3.21
C GLY A 153 -5.29 7.60 -3.31
N ALA A 154 -4.83 8.47 -2.41
CA ALA A 154 -3.51 9.06 -2.50
C ALA A 154 -2.43 8.07 -2.05
N VAL A 155 -1.43 7.89 -2.92
CA VAL A 155 -0.21 7.13 -2.63
C VAL A 155 0.68 7.93 -1.71
N ARG A 156 1.27 7.31 -0.69
CA ARG A 156 2.20 7.91 0.25
C ARG A 156 3.41 7.01 0.41
N TRP A 157 4.58 7.62 0.52
CA TRP A 157 5.80 6.93 0.94
C TRP A 157 6.04 7.23 2.40
N ARG A 158 6.23 6.17 3.19
CA ARG A 158 6.51 6.25 4.62
C ARG A 158 7.91 5.73 4.87
N ALA A 159 8.72 6.48 5.60
CA ALA A 159 10.02 5.99 6.05
C ALA A 159 9.80 4.87 7.08
N ALA A 160 10.70 3.89 7.14
CA ALA A 160 10.57 2.77 8.08
C ALA A 160 10.37 3.22 9.53
N GLY A 161 11.11 4.25 9.98
CA GLY A 161 10.99 4.81 11.33
C GLY A 161 9.63 5.45 11.65
N GLU A 162 8.83 5.82 10.65
CA GLU A 162 7.46 6.32 10.83
C GLU A 162 6.42 5.19 10.94
N VAL A 163 6.77 4.02 10.38
CA VAL A 163 5.88 2.86 10.29
C VAL A 163 6.06 1.96 11.50
N PHE A 164 7.30 1.56 11.80
CA PHE A 164 7.59 0.53 12.80
C PHE A 164 7.82 1.17 14.16
N LEU A 165 6.88 0.94 15.09
CA LEU A 165 6.89 1.58 16.42
C LEU A 165 7.41 0.64 17.51
N GLY A 166 7.42 -0.67 17.28
CA GLY A 166 7.89 -1.65 18.25
C GLY A 166 7.52 -3.10 17.92
N TYR A 167 7.49 -3.94 18.96
CA TYR A 167 7.22 -5.37 18.86
C TYR A 167 5.80 -5.64 18.34
N LYS A 168 5.71 -6.16 17.10
CA LYS A 168 4.42 -6.39 16.41
C LYS A 168 3.50 -5.18 16.45
N GLU A 169 4.09 -3.98 16.36
CA GLU A 169 3.38 -2.71 16.41
C GLU A 169 3.85 -1.80 15.27
N THR A 170 2.88 -1.35 14.47
CA THR A 170 3.09 -0.33 13.45
C THR A 170 2.06 0.78 13.59
N SER A 171 2.40 1.99 13.11
CA SER A 171 1.44 3.09 12.97
C SER A 171 0.28 2.72 12.04
N LEU A 172 0.53 1.82 11.08
CA LEU A 172 -0.43 1.38 10.09
C LEU A 172 -1.56 0.53 10.67
N MET A 173 -1.32 -0.23 11.76
CA MET A 173 -2.36 -1.04 12.41
C MET A 173 -3.54 -0.21 12.93
N ARG A 174 -3.31 1.07 13.22
CA ARG A 174 -4.33 2.03 13.68
C ARG A 174 -4.75 3.03 12.59
N SER A 175 -4.11 2.97 11.43
CA SER A 175 -4.37 3.82 10.27
C SER A 175 -5.29 3.09 9.27
N PRO A 176 -6.17 3.83 8.56
CA PRO A 176 -6.91 3.28 7.43
C PRO A 176 -6.04 3.16 6.16
N GLU A 177 -4.76 3.54 6.19
CA GLU A 177 -3.83 3.37 5.08
C GLU A 177 -3.57 1.89 4.77
N ILE A 178 -3.54 1.59 3.47
CA ILE A 178 -3.34 0.26 2.91
C ILE A 178 -1.91 0.15 2.42
N VAL A 179 -1.15 -0.84 2.89
CA VAL A 179 0.18 -1.13 2.33
C VAL A 179 0.01 -1.68 0.91
N VAL A 180 0.66 -1.05 -0.07
CA VAL A 180 0.65 -1.49 -1.48
C VAL A 180 2.04 -1.93 -1.97
N GLY A 181 3.10 -1.59 -1.23
CA GLY A 181 4.44 -2.09 -1.50
C GLY A 181 5.45 -1.70 -0.41
N ALA A 182 6.65 -2.24 -0.51
CA ALA A 182 7.78 -1.92 0.36
C ALA A 182 9.10 -2.05 -0.39
N VAL A 183 10.09 -1.25 0.01
CA VAL A 183 11.49 -1.40 -0.40
C VAL A 183 12.23 -2.10 0.74
N LEU A 184 12.83 -3.24 0.44
CA LEU A 184 13.57 -4.07 1.38
C LEU A 184 15.06 -4.05 1.06
N GLU A 185 15.91 -3.95 2.08
CA GLU A 185 17.37 -3.85 1.98
C GLU A 185 18.04 -5.07 2.63
N PHE A 186 18.91 -5.73 1.87
CA PHE A 186 19.72 -6.87 2.24
C PHE A 186 21.16 -6.62 1.79
N ALA A 187 21.97 -6.01 2.65
CA ALA A 187 23.34 -5.62 2.34
C ALA A 187 24.32 -6.81 2.35
N ASP A 188 24.07 -7.79 3.22
CA ASP A 188 24.96 -8.94 3.41
C ASP A 188 24.91 -9.89 2.20
N GLU A 189 26.07 -10.39 1.80
CA GLU A 189 26.23 -11.37 0.72
C GLU A 189 26.63 -12.73 1.28
N ASP A 190 26.20 -13.80 0.62
CA ASP A 190 26.66 -15.16 0.87
C ASP A 190 26.47 -16.02 -0.38
N ALA A 191 27.07 -17.21 -0.41
CA ALA A 191 26.85 -18.16 -1.49
C ALA A 191 25.36 -18.53 -1.58
N PRO A 192 24.71 -18.49 -2.77
CA PRO A 192 23.31 -18.86 -2.93
C PRO A 192 22.96 -20.22 -2.32
N GLU A 193 23.88 -21.19 -2.36
CA GLU A 193 23.71 -22.52 -1.77
C GLU A 193 23.72 -22.49 -0.23
N ALA A 194 24.50 -21.60 0.39
CA ALA A 194 24.53 -21.42 1.83
C ALA A 194 23.26 -20.70 2.35
N ILE A 195 22.74 -19.77 1.56
CA ILE A 195 21.45 -19.09 1.83
C ILE A 195 20.30 -20.11 1.69
N GLU A 196 20.32 -20.93 0.63
CA GLU A 196 19.34 -22.00 0.43
C GLU A 196 19.35 -23.01 1.57
N ALA A 197 20.53 -23.44 2.04
CA ALA A 197 20.63 -24.35 3.18
C ALA A 197 19.94 -23.78 4.43
N ARG A 198 20.13 -22.49 4.73
CA ARG A 198 19.46 -21.81 5.85
C ARG A 198 17.96 -21.67 5.65
N MET A 199 17.51 -21.43 4.42
CA MET A 199 16.08 -21.43 4.08
C MET A 199 15.45 -22.80 4.35
N LEU A 200 16.10 -23.87 3.89
CA LEU A 200 15.64 -25.25 4.10
C LEU A 200 15.61 -25.62 5.59
N GLU A 201 16.62 -25.21 6.38
CA GLU A 201 16.61 -25.39 7.84
C GLU A 201 15.37 -24.77 8.50
N TYR A 202 14.97 -23.57 8.09
CA TYR A 202 13.72 -22.96 8.58
C TYR A 202 12.49 -23.70 8.09
N GLY A 203 12.47 -24.15 6.84
CA GLY A 203 11.38 -24.97 6.29
C GLY A 203 11.17 -26.26 7.10
N ASP A 204 12.25 -27.00 7.34
CA ASP A 204 12.26 -28.25 8.08
C ASP A 204 11.84 -28.06 9.54
N ASP A 205 12.27 -26.97 10.18
CA ASP A 205 11.83 -26.63 11.54
C ASP A 205 10.32 -26.34 11.61
N ARG A 206 9.73 -25.70 10.59
CA ARG A 206 8.27 -25.47 10.55
C ARG A 206 7.49 -26.77 10.41
N ASP A 207 7.99 -27.70 9.59
CA ASP A 207 7.39 -29.02 9.41
C ASP A 207 7.52 -29.88 10.67
N ALA A 208 8.69 -29.88 11.31
CA ALA A 208 8.90 -30.57 12.59
C ALA A 208 8.01 -30.01 13.72
N LYS A 209 7.58 -28.75 13.61
CA LYS A 209 6.62 -28.11 14.52
C LYS A 209 5.16 -28.28 14.10
N HIS A 210 4.89 -29.02 13.03
CA HIS A 210 3.53 -29.33 12.56
C HIS A 210 2.70 -28.06 12.27
N GLN A 211 3.33 -26.97 11.80
CA GLN A 211 2.66 -25.69 11.58
C GLN A 211 1.62 -25.74 10.43
N PHE A 212 1.72 -26.75 9.57
CA PHE A 212 0.96 -26.86 8.33
C PHE A 212 0.05 -28.09 8.25
N ASP A 213 -0.06 -28.88 9.33
CA ASP A 213 -0.88 -30.09 9.36
C ASP A 213 -2.37 -29.80 9.08
N PHE A 214 -2.84 -28.64 9.51
CA PHE A 214 -4.20 -28.17 9.33
C PHE A 214 -4.24 -26.66 9.04
N PRO A 215 -5.28 -26.16 8.35
CA PRO A 215 -5.48 -24.72 8.16
C PRO A 215 -5.47 -23.97 9.50
N SER A 216 -4.65 -22.92 9.58
CA SER A 216 -4.45 -22.12 10.78
C SER A 216 -3.91 -20.73 10.46
N CYS A 217 -4.14 -19.76 11.35
CA CYS A 217 -3.56 -18.41 11.21
C CYS A 217 -2.30 -18.22 12.07
N GLY A 218 -1.55 -19.30 12.32
CA GLY A 218 -0.33 -19.25 13.11
C GLY A 218 -0.59 -19.12 14.62
N SER A 219 0.29 -18.36 15.29
CA SER A 219 0.15 -18.06 16.72
C SER A 219 -1.12 -17.25 16.98
N THR A 220 -1.99 -17.77 17.84
CA THR A 220 -3.28 -17.16 18.19
C THR A 220 -3.08 -15.96 19.11
N PHE A 221 -2.12 -16.02 20.03
CA PHE A 221 -1.79 -14.95 20.97
C PHE A 221 -0.36 -14.45 20.77
N LYS A 222 -0.16 -13.14 20.96
CA LYS A 222 1.17 -12.54 21.10
C LYS A 222 1.86 -13.10 22.35
N ASN A 223 3.18 -13.13 22.33
CA ASN A 223 3.97 -13.29 23.55
C ASN A 223 3.90 -12.01 24.39
N SER A 224 3.83 -12.17 25.72
CA SER A 224 3.94 -11.06 26.67
C SER A 224 5.30 -11.12 27.38
N TYR A 225 6.08 -10.04 27.30
CA TYR A 225 7.35 -9.94 28.01
C TYR A 225 7.15 -9.93 29.53
N GLU A 226 6.06 -9.35 30.02
CA GLU A 226 5.70 -9.32 31.44
C GLU A 226 5.42 -10.72 32.00
N ALA A 227 4.87 -11.61 31.17
CA ALA A 227 4.61 -12.99 31.56
C ALA A 227 5.91 -13.82 31.71
N GLY A 228 7.04 -13.34 31.16
CA GLY A 228 8.35 -13.99 31.27
C GLY A 228 8.46 -15.37 30.61
N LYS A 229 7.42 -15.81 29.90
CA LYS A 229 7.33 -17.11 29.21
C LYS A 229 6.59 -16.95 27.88
N PRO A 230 6.95 -17.71 26.83
CA PRO A 230 6.19 -17.76 25.59
C PRO A 230 4.74 -18.23 25.83
N SER A 231 3.78 -17.65 25.10
CA SER A 231 2.35 -17.94 25.26
C SER A 231 2.03 -19.41 25.04
N GLY A 232 2.71 -20.07 24.09
CA GLY A 232 2.56 -21.52 23.88
C GLY A 232 2.91 -22.35 25.13
N GLN A 233 3.98 -22.00 25.84
CA GLN A 233 4.36 -22.71 27.07
C GLN A 233 3.36 -22.47 28.21
N ILE A 234 2.77 -21.28 28.26
CA ILE A 234 1.71 -20.98 29.23
C ILE A 234 0.50 -21.88 28.96
N PHE A 235 0.02 -21.95 27.72
CA PHE A 235 -1.12 -22.79 27.36
C PHE A 235 -0.85 -24.29 27.49
N ASP A 236 0.39 -24.73 27.24
CA ASP A 236 0.83 -26.10 27.51
C ASP A 236 0.70 -26.44 28.99
N ALA A 237 1.22 -25.59 29.87
CA ALA A 237 1.17 -25.78 31.32
C ALA A 237 -0.26 -25.77 31.86
N LEU A 238 -1.17 -25.04 31.21
CA LEU A 238 -2.59 -24.98 31.52
C LEU A 238 -3.41 -26.14 30.91
N GLY A 239 -2.76 -27.06 30.17
CA GLY A 239 -3.40 -28.24 29.60
C GLY A 239 -4.41 -27.91 28.49
N PHE A 240 -4.08 -26.95 27.62
CA PHE A 240 -4.92 -26.61 26.46
C PHE A 240 -4.67 -27.48 25.23
N ARG A 241 -3.53 -28.17 25.12
CA ARG A 241 -3.24 -29.08 23.99
C ARG A 241 -4.41 -30.04 23.75
N GLY A 242 -4.77 -30.18 22.48
CA GLY A 242 -5.81 -31.09 22.04
C GLY A 242 -7.25 -30.68 22.42
N ARG A 243 -7.46 -29.60 23.19
CA ARG A 243 -8.82 -29.12 23.51
C ARG A 243 -9.56 -28.73 22.23
N ARG A 244 -10.85 -29.06 22.20
CA ARG A 244 -11.73 -28.87 21.05
C ARG A 244 -12.95 -28.02 21.40
N GLU A 245 -13.40 -27.26 20.43
CA GLU A 245 -14.72 -26.65 20.35
C GLU A 245 -15.18 -26.80 18.91
N GLY A 246 -16.33 -27.43 18.66
CA GLY A 246 -16.80 -27.70 17.30
C GLY A 246 -15.70 -28.35 16.43
N GLY A 247 -15.40 -27.75 15.28
CA GLY A 247 -14.33 -28.21 14.38
C GLY A 247 -12.93 -27.65 14.70
N ALA A 248 -12.83 -26.70 15.63
CA ALA A 248 -11.58 -26.07 16.04
C ALA A 248 -10.86 -26.90 17.12
N GLN A 249 -9.54 -27.00 17.03
CA GLN A 249 -8.72 -27.73 18.01
C GLN A 249 -7.42 -26.98 18.32
N VAL A 250 -7.04 -26.89 19.58
CA VAL A 250 -5.68 -26.46 19.96
C VAL A 250 -4.68 -27.54 19.57
N SER A 251 -3.64 -27.19 18.82
CA SER A 251 -2.61 -28.13 18.35
C SER A 251 -2.01 -28.97 19.48
N ASP A 252 -1.82 -30.27 19.21
CA ASP A 252 -1.16 -31.21 20.12
C ASP A 252 0.36 -30.94 20.22
N HIS A 253 0.93 -30.22 19.25
CA HIS A 253 2.36 -29.93 19.16
C HIS A 253 2.70 -28.54 19.70
N HIS A 254 1.84 -27.55 19.48
CA HIS A 254 2.06 -26.16 19.90
C HIS A 254 0.77 -25.50 20.39
N ALA A 255 0.55 -25.40 21.72
CA ALA A 255 -0.72 -24.89 22.28
C ALA A 255 -1.03 -23.39 22.07
N ASN A 256 -0.28 -22.69 21.20
CA ASN A 256 -0.63 -21.35 20.74
C ASN A 256 -1.23 -21.37 19.32
N PHE A 257 -1.39 -22.54 18.71
CA PHE A 257 -2.01 -22.71 17.40
C PHE A 257 -3.39 -23.33 17.61
N ILE A 258 -4.40 -22.72 17.00
CA ILE A 258 -5.72 -23.30 16.87
C ILE A 258 -5.85 -23.74 15.40
N PHE A 259 -6.21 -25.00 15.20
CA PHE A 259 -6.37 -25.63 13.91
C PHE A 259 -7.83 -25.75 13.54
N ASN A 260 -8.12 -25.55 12.27
CA ASN A 260 -9.35 -26.04 11.65
C ASN A 260 -9.16 -27.53 11.30
N THR A 261 -9.61 -28.44 12.16
CA THR A 261 -9.47 -29.89 11.93
C THR A 261 -10.56 -30.49 11.05
N GLY A 262 -11.38 -29.63 10.44
CA GLY A 262 -12.50 -30.00 9.58
C GLY A 262 -13.78 -29.27 9.99
N ALA A 263 -14.30 -28.45 9.07
CA ALA A 263 -15.55 -27.69 9.24
C ALA A 263 -15.60 -26.80 10.51
N ALA A 264 -14.44 -26.32 11.00
CA ALA A 264 -14.41 -25.35 12.08
C ALA A 264 -15.13 -24.07 11.68
N ARG A 265 -15.87 -23.49 12.63
CA ARG A 265 -16.49 -22.18 12.47
C ARG A 265 -15.69 -21.10 13.16
N ALA A 266 -15.87 -19.85 12.77
CA ALA A 266 -15.20 -18.73 13.40
C ALA A 266 -15.58 -18.60 14.88
N VAL A 267 -16.86 -18.88 15.20
CA VAL A 267 -17.33 -18.96 16.59
C VAL A 267 -16.61 -20.01 17.42
N ASP A 268 -16.23 -21.15 16.83
CA ASP A 268 -15.53 -22.24 17.52
C ASP A 268 -14.11 -21.80 17.92
N VAL A 269 -13.39 -21.20 16.98
CA VAL A 269 -12.04 -20.65 17.20
C VAL A 269 -12.08 -19.58 18.29
N LEU A 270 -13.05 -18.67 18.24
CA LEU A 270 -13.17 -17.58 19.21
C LEU A 270 -13.55 -18.07 20.61
N LYS A 271 -14.39 -19.09 20.75
CA LYS A 271 -14.69 -19.69 22.06
C LYS A 271 -13.46 -20.35 22.68
N LEU A 272 -12.67 -21.07 21.89
CA LEU A 272 -11.39 -21.61 22.36
C LEU A 272 -10.43 -20.49 22.77
N ALA A 273 -10.29 -19.45 21.94
CA ALA A 273 -9.46 -18.29 22.25
C ALA A 273 -9.93 -17.58 23.53
N ALA A 274 -11.23 -17.39 23.74
CA ALA A 274 -11.79 -16.81 24.96
C ALA A 274 -11.44 -17.64 26.20
N ALA A 275 -11.61 -18.97 26.14
CA ALA A 275 -11.25 -19.88 27.22
C ALA A 275 -9.74 -19.87 27.51
N MET A 276 -8.91 -19.84 26.47
CA MET A 276 -7.45 -19.71 26.57
C MET A 276 -7.08 -18.40 27.27
N ARG A 277 -7.62 -17.27 26.81
CA ARG A 277 -7.35 -15.94 27.36
C ARG A 277 -7.75 -15.82 28.84
N SER A 278 -8.93 -16.32 29.21
CA SER A 278 -9.38 -16.38 30.61
C SER A 278 -8.45 -17.27 31.44
N GLY A 279 -8.12 -18.47 30.96
CA GLY A 279 -7.20 -19.39 31.65
C GLY A 279 -5.81 -18.79 31.89
N ALA A 280 -5.22 -18.15 30.88
CA ALA A 280 -3.93 -17.47 31.01
C ALA A 280 -3.97 -16.37 32.07
N ARG A 281 -5.04 -15.56 32.08
CA ARG A 281 -5.20 -14.48 33.08
C ARG A 281 -5.41 -15.02 34.49
N GLU A 282 -6.34 -15.96 34.66
CA GLU A 282 -6.79 -16.40 35.99
C GLU A 282 -5.82 -17.38 36.65
N GLN A 283 -5.20 -18.27 35.88
CA GLN A 283 -4.38 -19.36 36.42
C GLN A 283 -2.88 -19.08 36.30
N ALA A 284 -2.46 -18.29 35.31
CA ALA A 284 -1.05 -17.94 35.10
C ALA A 284 -0.73 -16.46 35.35
N GLY A 285 -1.73 -15.63 35.67
CA GLY A 285 -1.54 -14.18 35.87
C GLY A 285 -1.08 -13.45 34.60
N ALA A 286 -1.20 -14.07 33.43
CA ALA A 286 -0.66 -13.56 32.17
C ALA A 286 -1.77 -12.87 31.37
N ALA A 287 -1.66 -11.56 31.20
CA ALA A 287 -2.52 -10.80 30.29
C ALA A 287 -2.00 -10.96 28.85
N LEU A 288 -2.60 -11.89 28.10
CA LEU A 288 -2.24 -12.15 26.71
C LEU A 288 -3.20 -11.45 25.74
N GLU A 289 -2.64 -10.86 24.70
CA GLU A 289 -3.36 -10.23 23.60
C GLU A 289 -3.51 -11.20 22.43
N LEU A 290 -4.69 -11.19 21.82
CA LEU A 290 -4.92 -11.92 20.58
C LEU A 290 -4.10 -11.30 19.45
N GLU A 291 -3.48 -12.14 18.63
CA GLU A 291 -2.73 -11.72 17.43
C GLU A 291 -3.57 -11.84 16.15
N LEU A 292 -4.40 -12.88 16.11
CA LEU A 292 -5.37 -13.14 15.05
C LEU A 292 -6.31 -11.94 14.82
N GLN A 293 -6.47 -11.53 13.57
CA GLN A 293 -7.37 -10.44 13.19
C GLN A 293 -8.74 -10.99 12.80
N CYS A 294 -9.77 -10.66 13.59
CA CYS A 294 -11.15 -11.03 13.27
C CYS A 294 -11.76 -9.98 12.33
N VAL A 295 -12.44 -10.45 11.28
CA VAL A 295 -13.05 -9.58 10.26
C VAL A 295 -14.49 -10.01 9.95
N GLY A 296 -15.40 -9.05 9.92
CA GLY A 296 -16.84 -9.29 9.71
C GLY A 296 -17.68 -9.11 10.98
N LEU A 297 -18.90 -9.68 10.97
CA LEU A 297 -19.90 -9.49 12.03
C LEU A 297 -19.87 -10.65 13.02
N PHE A 298 -19.74 -10.39 14.32
CA PHE A 298 -19.73 -11.43 15.36
C PHE A 298 -20.60 -11.03 16.54
N GLU A 299 -20.92 -11.98 17.43
CA GLU A 299 -21.50 -11.67 18.74
C GLU A 299 -20.52 -10.82 19.57
N THR A 300 -20.97 -9.66 20.06
CA THR A 300 -20.10 -8.72 20.78
C THR A 300 -19.55 -9.32 22.07
N ALA A 301 -20.35 -10.12 22.78
CA ALA A 301 -19.91 -10.78 24.01
C ALA A 301 -18.70 -11.70 23.78
N LEU A 302 -18.62 -12.34 22.62
CA LEU A 302 -17.50 -13.21 22.26
C LEU A 302 -16.26 -12.41 21.84
N LEU A 303 -16.45 -11.31 21.11
CA LEU A 303 -15.36 -10.37 20.79
C LEU A 303 -14.76 -9.78 22.08
N ASP A 304 -15.60 -9.35 23.02
CA ASP A 304 -15.18 -8.79 24.31
C ASP A 304 -14.41 -9.82 25.16
N ALA A 305 -14.88 -11.07 25.17
CA ALA A 305 -14.20 -12.17 25.85
C ALA A 305 -12.79 -12.43 25.27
N CYS A 306 -12.59 -12.16 23.98
CA CYS A 306 -11.29 -12.24 23.31
C CYS A 306 -10.47 -10.94 23.39
N GLY A 307 -11.06 -9.83 23.85
CA GLY A 307 -10.41 -8.51 23.88
C GLY A 307 -10.33 -7.85 22.51
N ILE A 308 -11.25 -8.17 21.61
CA ILE A 308 -11.30 -7.63 20.24
C ILE A 308 -12.23 -6.43 20.22
N ALA A 309 -11.72 -5.28 19.78
CA ALA A 309 -12.54 -4.09 19.59
C ALA A 309 -13.53 -4.31 18.44
N SER A 310 -14.76 -3.84 18.63
CA SER A 310 -15.83 -3.96 17.64
C SER A 310 -16.68 -2.70 17.57
N THR A 311 -17.49 -2.59 16.53
CA THR A 311 -18.52 -1.56 16.45
C THR A 311 -19.89 -2.19 16.35
N PRO A 312 -20.83 -1.81 17.22
CA PRO A 312 -22.17 -2.38 17.23
C PRO A 312 -22.84 -2.32 15.85
N GLU A 313 -23.52 -3.40 15.47
CA GLU A 313 -24.43 -3.43 14.31
C GLU A 313 -25.79 -2.88 14.75
N PRO A 314 -26.20 -1.67 14.29
CA PRO A 314 -27.42 -1.02 14.77
C PRO A 314 -28.69 -1.86 14.57
N THR A 315 -28.72 -2.71 13.55
CA THR A 315 -29.90 -3.50 13.20
C THR A 315 -29.96 -4.87 13.90
N ARG A 316 -28.88 -5.32 14.55
CA ARG A 316 -28.79 -6.63 15.24
C ARG A 316 -28.14 -6.45 16.62
N PRO A 317 -28.94 -6.12 17.65
CA PRO A 317 -28.44 -6.01 19.02
C PRO A 317 -27.66 -7.27 19.46
N GLY A 318 -26.52 -7.07 20.12
CA GLY A 318 -25.62 -8.14 20.53
C GLY A 318 -24.60 -8.58 19.48
N PHE A 319 -24.63 -7.99 18.27
CA PHE A 319 -23.61 -8.21 17.23
C PHE A 319 -22.80 -6.93 16.96
N GLY A 320 -21.55 -7.11 16.53
CA GLY A 320 -20.64 -6.03 16.20
C GLY A 320 -19.65 -6.39 15.10
N TRP A 321 -19.26 -5.39 14.33
CA TRP A 321 -18.31 -5.46 13.24
C TRP A 321 -16.87 -5.34 13.75
N ALA A 322 -16.01 -6.25 13.35
CA ALA A 322 -14.58 -6.23 13.59
C ALA A 322 -13.79 -6.14 12.28
N GLY A 323 -12.61 -5.51 12.33
CA GLY A 323 -11.62 -5.52 11.26
C GLY A 323 -12.06 -4.94 9.91
N LEU A 324 -13.08 -4.08 9.91
CA LEU A 324 -13.52 -3.35 8.72
C LEU A 324 -12.66 -2.10 8.50
N LEU A 325 -12.37 -1.84 7.23
CA LEU A 325 -11.83 -0.57 6.77
C LEU A 325 -12.93 0.51 6.85
N ARG A 326 -12.65 1.58 7.58
CA ARG A 326 -13.57 2.72 7.73
C ARG A 326 -13.10 3.88 6.90
N PHE A 327 -13.96 4.37 6.02
CA PHE A 327 -13.78 5.68 5.41
C PHE A 327 -13.89 6.74 6.52
N PRO A 328 -12.82 7.51 6.82
CA PRO A 328 -12.79 8.49 7.91
C PRO A 328 -13.84 9.58 7.71
N ASP A 329 -14.26 9.79 6.47
CA ASP A 329 -15.21 10.81 6.08
C ASP A 329 -16.41 10.21 5.33
N ALA A 330 -17.63 10.56 5.78
CA ALA A 330 -18.70 10.80 4.82
C ALA A 330 -18.22 11.95 3.92
N ARG A 331 -18.11 11.73 2.59
CA ARG A 331 -17.67 12.70 1.56
C ARG A 331 -17.09 14.01 2.12
N ASN A 332 -15.78 14.03 2.38
CA ASN A 332 -15.11 15.28 2.72
C ASN A 332 -14.92 16.09 1.43
N ASP A 333 -15.89 16.96 1.16
CA ASP A 333 -15.91 17.85 0.02
C ASP A 333 -15.10 19.15 0.29
N ALA A 334 -14.16 19.14 1.27
CA ALA A 334 -13.32 20.27 1.57
C ALA A 334 -12.13 20.38 0.59
N PHE A 335 -11.85 21.61 0.16
CA PHE A 335 -10.76 21.94 -0.76
C PHE A 335 -9.79 22.94 -0.09
N PRO A 336 -8.48 22.92 -0.41
CA PRO A 336 -7.83 22.06 -1.40
C PRO A 336 -7.71 20.60 -0.94
N ARG A 337 -7.91 19.67 -1.88
CA ARG A 337 -7.81 18.22 -1.69
C ARG A 337 -6.53 17.71 -2.32
N LYS A 338 -5.69 17.02 -1.54
CA LYS A 338 -4.50 16.33 -2.09
C LYS A 338 -4.94 15.15 -2.96
N LEU A 339 -4.53 15.15 -4.21
CA LEU A 339 -4.73 14.07 -5.17
C LEU A 339 -3.55 13.10 -5.15
N LEU A 340 -2.33 13.63 -5.05
CA LEU A 340 -1.07 12.87 -4.96
C LEU A 340 -0.10 13.59 -4.03
N HIS A 341 0.66 12.84 -3.23
CA HIS A 341 1.73 13.40 -2.38
C HIS A 341 2.76 12.32 -2.01
N GLY A 342 4.04 12.53 -2.30
CA GLY A 342 5.08 11.58 -1.89
C GLY A 342 6.49 12.02 -2.26
N GLN A 343 7.47 11.19 -1.95
CA GLN A 343 8.87 11.45 -2.27
C GLN A 343 9.20 11.02 -3.71
N ALA A 344 10.01 11.82 -4.40
CA ALA A 344 10.63 11.41 -5.65
C ALA A 344 11.76 10.43 -5.34
N LEU A 345 11.72 9.25 -5.94
CA LEU A 345 12.71 8.20 -5.72
C LEU A 345 13.61 8.05 -6.93
N ASP A 346 14.90 7.75 -6.73
CA ASP A 346 15.84 7.47 -7.82
C ASP A 346 15.18 6.49 -8.80
N TYR A 347 15.20 6.81 -10.09
CA TYR A 347 14.55 6.01 -11.12
C TYR A 347 15.13 4.59 -11.18
N PHE A 348 16.44 4.47 -10.98
CA PHE A 348 17.13 3.20 -10.87
C PHE A 348 17.19 2.69 -9.42
N CYS A 349 16.57 3.40 -8.48
CA CYS A 349 16.59 3.16 -7.05
C CYS A 349 17.98 2.76 -6.48
N ARG A 350 19.04 3.39 -6.97
CA ARG A 350 20.39 3.28 -6.41
C ARG A 350 20.45 4.18 -5.18
N ASP A 351 20.30 3.60 -3.98
CA ASP A 351 20.12 4.28 -2.67
C ASP A 351 21.14 5.37 -2.28
N ALA A 352 22.17 5.61 -3.08
CA ALA A 352 23.20 6.61 -2.82
C ALA A 352 23.30 7.72 -3.89
N ALA A 353 22.50 7.67 -4.97
CA ALA A 353 22.62 8.63 -6.07
C ALA A 353 21.67 9.84 -5.92
N PHE A 354 20.39 9.61 -5.58
CA PHE A 354 19.36 10.65 -5.57
C PHE A 354 19.12 11.23 -4.16
N PRO A 355 19.04 12.56 -3.98
CA PRO A 355 18.83 13.19 -2.67
C PRO A 355 17.49 12.79 -2.03
N ALA A 356 17.53 12.46 -0.75
CA ALA A 356 16.32 12.30 0.06
C ALA A 356 15.66 13.68 0.34
N GLY A 357 14.36 13.66 0.65
CA GLY A 357 13.63 14.87 1.04
C GLY A 357 13.07 15.70 -0.12
N ILE A 358 13.18 15.22 -1.36
CA ILE A 358 12.46 15.79 -2.50
C ILE A 358 11.03 15.24 -2.50
N THR A 359 10.04 16.08 -2.23
CA THR A 359 8.62 15.69 -2.22
C THR A 359 7.85 16.38 -3.34
N VAL A 360 6.87 15.68 -3.90
CA VAL A 360 5.98 16.19 -4.93
C VAL A 360 4.53 16.01 -4.49
N GLU A 361 3.71 17.01 -4.75
CA GLU A 361 2.31 17.08 -4.37
C GLU A 361 1.46 17.63 -5.52
N VAL A 362 0.31 17.02 -5.76
CA VAL A 362 -0.73 17.52 -6.67
C VAL A 362 -2.03 17.67 -5.89
N GLU A 363 -2.60 18.88 -5.91
CA GLU A 363 -3.82 19.24 -5.19
C GLU A 363 -4.91 19.69 -6.16
N GLN A 364 -6.15 19.34 -5.85
CA GLN A 364 -7.34 19.97 -6.42
C GLN A 364 -7.76 21.14 -5.54
N LEU A 365 -7.85 22.34 -6.09
CA LEU A 365 -8.07 23.58 -5.33
C LEU A 365 -9.54 23.91 -5.10
N VAL A 366 -10.44 23.44 -5.97
CA VAL A 366 -11.89 23.68 -5.91
C VAL A 366 -12.66 22.47 -6.46
N PRO A 367 -13.96 22.30 -6.13
CA PRO A 367 -14.78 21.23 -6.71
C PRO A 367 -14.86 21.33 -8.23
N LEU A 368 -14.96 20.19 -8.91
CA LEU A 368 -15.07 20.11 -10.37
C LEU A 368 -16.28 20.89 -10.91
N ALA A 369 -17.39 20.86 -10.18
CA ALA A 369 -18.59 21.62 -10.52
C ALA A 369 -18.41 23.15 -10.40
N GLU A 370 -17.53 23.62 -9.52
CA GLU A 370 -17.16 25.05 -9.42
C GLU A 370 -16.16 25.42 -10.52
N ALA A 371 -15.17 24.56 -10.75
CA ALA A 371 -14.18 24.70 -11.80
C ALA A 371 -14.83 24.89 -13.19
N ARG A 372 -15.84 24.08 -13.50
CA ARG A 372 -16.68 24.21 -14.72
C ARG A 372 -17.36 25.57 -14.88
N LYS A 373 -17.71 26.23 -13.77
CA LYS A 373 -18.36 27.55 -13.78
C LYS A 373 -17.37 28.70 -13.91
N SER A 374 -16.12 28.48 -13.50
CA SER A 374 -15.04 29.48 -13.50
C SER A 374 -13.78 28.89 -14.13
N PRO A 375 -13.80 28.55 -15.43
CA PRO A 375 -12.80 27.70 -16.07
C PRO A 375 -11.38 28.31 -16.06
N GLU A 376 -11.27 29.64 -15.98
CA GLU A 376 -10.00 30.36 -15.95
C GLU A 376 -9.33 30.42 -14.57
N ARG A 377 -10.02 30.02 -13.48
CA ARG A 377 -9.45 30.06 -12.13
C ARG A 377 -8.52 28.85 -11.89
N PRO A 378 -7.52 28.98 -11.00
CA PRO A 378 -6.70 27.85 -10.57
C PRO A 378 -7.56 26.68 -10.08
N PHE A 379 -7.33 25.51 -10.66
CA PHE A 379 -8.07 24.29 -10.42
C PHE A 379 -7.18 23.18 -9.85
N ILE A 380 -6.02 22.95 -10.45
CA ILE A 380 -5.00 22.01 -9.95
C ILE A 380 -3.74 22.77 -9.58
N ARG A 381 -3.10 22.40 -8.47
CA ARG A 381 -1.76 22.86 -8.09
C ARG A 381 -0.82 21.69 -8.05
N TRP A 382 0.30 21.80 -8.74
CA TRP A 382 1.44 20.91 -8.58
C TRP A 382 2.56 21.64 -7.85
N THR A 383 3.11 21.01 -6.81
CA THR A 383 4.16 21.56 -5.95
C THR A 383 5.27 20.55 -5.74
N THR A 384 6.51 20.98 -5.89
CA THR A 384 7.72 20.25 -5.51
C THR A 384 8.44 20.98 -4.38
N ARG A 385 8.95 20.21 -3.42
CA ARG A 385 9.74 20.70 -2.29
C ARG A 385 11.05 19.95 -2.22
N ASP A 386 12.12 20.65 -1.88
CA ASP A 386 13.43 20.07 -1.61
C ASP A 386 13.82 20.39 -0.16
N GLU A 387 13.63 19.43 0.74
CA GLU A 387 13.98 19.58 2.16
C GLU A 387 15.50 19.69 2.38
N SER A 388 16.31 19.22 1.42
CA SER A 388 17.77 19.33 1.49
C SER A 388 18.28 20.73 1.12
N ALA A 389 17.44 21.52 0.43
CA ALA A 389 17.75 22.82 -0.17
C ALA A 389 18.96 22.84 -1.13
N ASN A 390 19.48 21.67 -1.50
CA ASN A 390 20.74 21.52 -2.23
C ASN A 390 20.59 20.61 -3.47
N ALA A 391 19.42 20.01 -3.71
CA ALA A 391 19.24 19.11 -4.84
C ALA A 391 19.21 19.88 -6.18
N PHE A 392 18.54 21.03 -6.20
CA PHE A 392 18.39 21.85 -7.40
C PHE A 392 19.48 22.94 -7.46
N SER A 393 20.55 22.68 -8.21
CA SER A 393 21.78 23.50 -8.16
C SER A 393 22.06 24.32 -9.43
N LEU A 394 21.32 24.09 -10.53
CA LEU A 394 21.53 24.76 -11.81
C LEU A 394 20.52 25.89 -12.03
N ARG A 395 21.02 27.04 -12.48
CA ARG A 395 20.21 28.22 -12.85
C ARG A 395 20.37 28.46 -14.36
N PRO A 396 19.28 28.55 -15.13
CA PRO A 396 19.33 29.07 -16.49
C PRO A 396 19.89 30.50 -16.50
N ASP A 397 20.52 30.92 -17.61
CA ASP A 397 20.90 32.32 -17.85
C ASP A 397 19.65 33.16 -18.20
N ALA A 398 18.73 33.27 -17.25
CA ALA A 398 17.42 33.89 -17.41
C ALA A 398 16.94 34.51 -16.09
N PRO A 399 16.04 35.52 -16.12
CA PRO A 399 15.43 36.05 -14.91
C PRO A 399 14.44 35.06 -14.30
N ALA A 400 14.33 35.05 -12.97
CA ALA A 400 13.36 34.22 -12.25
C ALA A 400 11.94 34.39 -12.81
N GLY A 401 11.22 33.28 -12.97
CA GLY A 401 9.89 33.25 -13.59
C GLY A 401 9.88 33.20 -15.12
N ALA A 402 11.05 33.27 -15.79
CA ALA A 402 11.09 33.24 -17.25
C ALA A 402 10.64 31.90 -17.84
N PHE A 403 10.00 31.97 -19.01
CA PHE A 403 9.77 30.81 -19.85
C PHE A 403 11.06 30.47 -20.60
N VAL A 404 11.57 29.25 -20.42
CA VAL A 404 12.90 28.85 -20.89
C VAL A 404 12.80 27.54 -21.69
N ASP A 405 13.28 27.55 -22.92
CA ASP A 405 13.42 26.34 -23.73
C ASP A 405 14.62 25.50 -23.25
N HIS A 406 14.58 24.19 -23.49
CA HIS A 406 15.60 23.22 -23.03
C HIS A 406 15.83 23.24 -21.52
N LEU A 407 14.80 23.55 -20.73
CA LEU A 407 14.92 23.67 -19.29
C LEU A 407 15.31 22.34 -18.62
N TRP A 408 14.99 21.20 -19.23
CA TRP A 408 15.42 19.84 -18.87
C TRP A 408 16.95 19.64 -18.81
N GLU A 409 17.74 20.52 -19.43
CA GLU A 409 19.21 20.52 -19.30
C GLU A 409 19.67 21.03 -17.92
N SER A 410 18.77 21.61 -17.12
CA SER A 410 18.97 22.04 -15.74
C SER A 410 18.34 21.08 -14.74
N SER A 411 18.46 21.39 -13.44
CA SER A 411 17.70 20.67 -12.40
C SER A 411 16.25 21.16 -12.41
N VAL A 412 15.30 20.27 -12.75
CA VAL A 412 13.87 20.57 -12.92
C VAL A 412 12.98 19.55 -12.24
N SER A 413 11.82 20.00 -11.80
CA SER A 413 10.68 19.11 -11.58
C SER A 413 9.84 19.07 -12.85
N GLU A 414 9.31 17.91 -13.19
CA GLU A 414 8.51 17.66 -14.40
C GLU A 414 7.14 17.07 -14.02
N LEU A 415 6.09 17.49 -14.72
CA LEU A 415 4.73 16.96 -14.62
C LEU A 415 4.21 16.62 -16.01
N PHE A 416 3.73 15.39 -16.18
CA PHE A 416 3.11 14.90 -17.39
C PHE A 416 1.61 14.68 -17.14
N ILE A 417 0.76 15.07 -18.08
CA ILE A 417 -0.70 14.88 -18.02
C ILE A 417 -1.17 14.30 -19.35
N VAL A 418 -1.74 13.09 -19.34
CA VAL A 418 -2.21 12.41 -20.57
C VAL A 418 -3.73 12.47 -20.69
N ASP A 419 -4.19 12.53 -21.93
CA ASP A 419 -5.56 12.24 -22.29
C ASP A 419 -5.94 10.78 -21.95
N GLY A 420 -6.79 10.62 -20.93
CA GLY A 420 -7.35 9.33 -20.51
C GLY A 420 -8.34 8.70 -21.50
N GLY A 421 -8.76 9.42 -22.54
CA GLY A 421 -9.68 8.98 -23.60
C GLY A 421 -9.03 8.17 -24.72
N GLY A 422 -7.71 7.96 -24.69
CA GLY A 422 -6.99 7.06 -25.60
C GLY A 422 -6.35 7.72 -26.84
N SER A 423 -6.29 9.05 -26.90
CA SER A 423 -5.70 9.80 -28.03
C SER A 423 -4.16 9.80 -28.06
N ALA A 424 -3.50 9.28 -27.01
CA ALA A 424 -2.05 9.34 -26.79
C ALA A 424 -1.45 10.76 -26.71
N GLU A 425 -2.29 11.80 -26.74
CA GLU A 425 -1.91 13.19 -26.49
C GLU A 425 -1.54 13.40 -25.02
N TYR A 426 -0.53 14.23 -24.76
CA TYR A 426 -0.17 14.61 -23.39
C TYR A 426 0.49 15.99 -23.33
N LEU A 427 0.43 16.57 -22.14
CA LEU A 427 1.10 17.80 -21.75
C LEU A 427 2.35 17.45 -20.94
N GLU A 428 3.39 18.25 -21.10
CA GLU A 428 4.61 18.20 -20.30
C GLU A 428 4.89 19.60 -19.77
N PHE A 429 5.14 19.68 -18.46
CA PHE A 429 5.48 20.91 -17.77
C PHE A 429 6.77 20.71 -17.01
N GLU A 430 7.65 21.69 -17.06
CA GLU A 430 8.90 21.70 -16.30
C GLU A 430 8.96 22.96 -15.44
N VAL A 431 9.52 22.87 -14.24
CA VAL A 431 9.66 24.01 -13.35
C VAL A 431 10.89 23.90 -12.44
N THR A 432 11.53 25.04 -12.19
CA THR A 432 12.67 25.17 -11.27
C THR A 432 12.29 25.86 -9.95
N PRO A 433 13.13 25.79 -8.90
CA PRO A 433 12.92 26.54 -7.66
C PRO A 433 12.84 28.07 -7.81
N GLN A 434 13.25 28.61 -8.95
CA GLN A 434 13.16 30.04 -9.27
C GLN A 434 11.97 30.34 -10.20
N ALA A 435 11.03 29.40 -10.32
CA ALA A 435 9.85 29.49 -11.17
C ALA A 435 10.16 29.67 -12.67
N HIS A 436 11.40 29.42 -13.14
CA HIS A 436 11.61 29.19 -14.56
C HIS A 436 10.80 27.98 -14.97
N TRP A 437 10.17 28.02 -16.12
CA TRP A 437 9.21 27.02 -16.51
C TRP A 437 9.17 26.78 -18.02
N LEU A 438 8.70 25.60 -18.38
CA LEU A 438 8.40 25.18 -19.74
C LEU A 438 7.03 24.51 -19.76
N ALA A 439 6.34 24.61 -20.88
CA ALA A 439 5.12 23.89 -21.15
C ALA A 439 5.08 23.46 -22.62
N LEU A 440 4.82 22.17 -22.84
CA LEU A 440 4.82 21.51 -24.15
C LEU A 440 3.54 20.69 -24.32
N ARG A 441 3.11 20.55 -25.57
CA ARG A 441 2.02 19.66 -25.99
C ARG A 441 2.53 18.65 -27.02
N PHE A 442 2.13 17.41 -26.84
CA PHE A 442 2.46 16.29 -27.70
C PHE A 442 1.19 15.66 -28.28
N ASP A 443 1.23 15.35 -29.59
CA ASP A 443 0.13 14.69 -30.30
C ASP A 443 0.26 13.15 -30.26
N ALA A 444 1.43 12.66 -29.88
CA ALA A 444 1.76 11.24 -29.63
C ALA A 444 3.03 11.17 -28.75
N PRO A 445 3.39 10.01 -28.16
CA PRO A 445 4.62 9.84 -27.37
C PRO A 445 5.84 10.43 -28.07
N ARG A 446 6.46 11.45 -27.45
CA ARG A 446 7.65 12.17 -27.97
C ARG A 446 7.47 12.85 -29.34
N GLN A 447 6.25 13.05 -29.82
CA GLN A 447 5.97 13.79 -31.05
C GLN A 447 5.27 15.13 -30.73
N ARG A 448 6.00 16.24 -30.89
CA ARG A 448 5.46 17.60 -30.67
C ARG A 448 4.38 17.93 -31.69
N ALA A 449 3.38 18.70 -31.25
CA ALA A 449 2.27 19.13 -32.09
C ALA A 449 2.70 20.08 -33.22
N ALA A 450 2.04 19.99 -34.39
CA ALA A 450 2.32 20.86 -35.52
C ALA A 450 2.08 22.35 -35.16
N GLY A 451 3.10 23.20 -35.31
CA GLY A 451 3.05 24.62 -34.91
C GLY A 451 3.69 24.94 -33.55
N HIS A 452 4.20 23.93 -32.82
CA HIS A 452 4.81 24.08 -31.50
C HIS A 452 6.31 23.68 -31.47
N GLU A 453 7.00 23.72 -32.61
CA GLU A 453 8.45 23.46 -32.65
C GLU A 453 9.26 24.51 -31.88
N THR A 454 8.77 25.75 -31.78
CA THR A 454 9.36 26.83 -30.98
C THR A 454 8.55 27.04 -29.69
N PRO A 455 9.09 26.68 -28.52
CA PRO A 455 8.41 26.91 -27.25
C PRO A 455 8.11 28.40 -27.01
N SER A 456 6.88 28.70 -26.61
CA SER A 456 6.41 30.07 -26.36
C SER A 456 5.42 30.09 -25.21
N ASP A 457 5.56 31.07 -24.33
CA ASP A 457 4.65 31.26 -23.19
C ASP A 457 3.25 31.72 -23.61
N ALA A 458 3.09 32.28 -24.80
CA ALA A 458 1.86 32.93 -25.26
C ALA A 458 0.62 32.02 -25.22
N LEU A 459 0.83 30.71 -25.41
CA LEU A 459 -0.22 29.69 -25.43
C LEU A 459 -0.69 29.28 -24.02
N TRP A 460 0.13 29.54 -23.01
CA TRP A 460 -0.04 29.06 -21.65
C TRP A 460 -0.38 30.19 -20.66
N ARG A 461 -0.16 31.45 -21.06
CA ARG A 461 -0.46 32.63 -20.24
C ARG A 461 -1.91 32.61 -19.75
N GLY A 462 -2.07 32.75 -18.43
CA GLY A 462 -3.37 32.75 -17.76
C GLY A 462 -3.93 31.37 -17.47
N GLN A 463 -3.35 30.31 -18.05
CA GLN A 463 -3.79 28.93 -17.89
C GLN A 463 -2.81 28.08 -17.06
N ALA A 464 -1.51 28.36 -17.17
CA ALA A 464 -0.47 27.81 -16.31
C ALA A 464 0.30 28.97 -15.66
N THR A 465 0.37 28.96 -14.32
CA THR A 465 1.01 30.02 -13.54
C THR A 465 2.11 29.41 -12.67
N PRO A 466 3.40 29.59 -13.01
CA PRO A 466 4.49 29.09 -12.18
C PRO A 466 4.61 29.91 -10.89
N PHE A 467 5.06 29.26 -9.82
CA PHE A 467 5.33 29.92 -8.54
C PHE A 467 6.58 29.36 -7.87
N ALA A 468 7.18 30.18 -7.02
CA ALA A 468 8.25 29.80 -6.10
C ALA A 468 7.99 30.48 -4.75
N SER A 469 8.06 29.72 -3.67
CA SER A 469 7.81 30.18 -2.31
C SER A 469 8.73 29.46 -1.31
N GLU A 470 8.68 29.87 -0.04
CA GLU A 470 9.38 29.17 1.05
C GLU A 470 8.88 27.74 1.28
N THR A 471 7.66 27.43 0.83
CA THR A 471 7.04 26.12 1.03
C THR A 471 7.17 25.20 -0.18
N GLY A 472 7.82 25.65 -1.26
CA GLY A 472 8.02 24.87 -2.48
C GLY A 472 7.90 25.71 -3.74
N PHE A 473 8.01 25.05 -4.89
CA PHE A 473 7.87 25.66 -6.21
C PHE A 473 7.03 24.75 -7.10
N GLY A 474 6.42 25.29 -8.15
CA GLY A 474 5.43 24.53 -8.89
C GLY A 474 4.67 25.34 -9.91
N ILE A 475 3.54 24.79 -10.35
CA ILE A 475 2.63 25.44 -11.31
C ILE A 475 1.18 25.24 -10.87
N GLU A 476 0.39 26.30 -10.95
CA GLU A 476 -1.08 26.26 -10.87
C GLU A 476 -1.70 26.23 -12.26
N PHE A 477 -2.65 25.32 -12.47
CA PHE A 477 -3.32 25.08 -13.75
C PHE A 477 -4.80 25.45 -13.66
N SER A 478 -5.31 26.13 -14.69
CA SER A 478 -6.75 26.41 -14.82
C SER A 478 -7.55 25.18 -15.23
N TYR A 479 -8.86 25.19 -15.02
CA TYR A 479 -9.72 24.11 -15.51
C TYR A 479 -9.82 24.11 -17.03
N ALA A 480 -9.86 25.29 -17.68
CA ALA A 480 -9.90 25.42 -19.13
C ALA A 480 -8.77 24.65 -19.81
N LEU A 481 -7.57 24.70 -19.23
CA LEU A 481 -6.40 23.98 -19.72
C LEU A 481 -6.56 22.46 -19.63
N LEU A 482 -7.10 21.99 -18.50
CA LEU A 482 -7.15 20.57 -18.16
C LEU A 482 -8.43 19.89 -18.64
N GLU A 483 -9.48 20.63 -18.97
CA GLU A 483 -10.78 20.10 -19.40
C GLU A 483 -10.66 19.03 -20.51
N PRO A 484 -9.84 19.20 -21.58
CA PRO A 484 -9.70 18.17 -22.61
C PRO A 484 -9.06 16.86 -22.12
N PHE A 485 -8.35 16.91 -21.00
CA PHE A 485 -7.63 15.78 -20.40
C PHE A 485 -8.41 15.12 -19.25
N ILE A 486 -9.59 15.65 -18.90
CA ILE A 486 -10.44 15.14 -17.82
C ILE A 486 -11.50 14.21 -18.40
N HIS A 487 -11.42 12.93 -18.05
CA HIS A 487 -12.38 11.90 -18.47
C HIS A 487 -12.99 11.20 -17.28
N GLU A 488 -14.32 11.09 -17.28
CA GLU A 488 -15.08 10.46 -16.18
C GLU A 488 -14.71 11.04 -14.80
N ASP A 489 -14.50 12.36 -14.75
CA ASP A 489 -14.03 13.11 -13.58
C ASP A 489 -12.66 12.63 -13.05
N ARG A 490 -11.77 12.16 -13.94
CA ARG A 490 -10.41 11.73 -13.63
C ARG A 490 -9.37 12.49 -14.44
N LEU A 491 -8.19 12.65 -13.85
CA LEU A 491 -6.99 13.20 -14.48
C LEU A 491 -5.87 12.17 -14.39
N THR A 492 -5.13 11.94 -15.47
CA THR A 492 -4.06 10.94 -15.50
C THR A 492 -2.70 11.61 -15.63
N LEU A 493 -1.81 11.40 -14.66
CA LEU A 493 -0.57 12.19 -14.54
C LEU A 493 0.62 11.42 -13.94
N GLN A 494 1.83 11.95 -14.17
CA GLN A 494 3.10 11.43 -13.64
C GLN A 494 4.02 12.60 -13.28
N ASN A 495 4.77 12.50 -12.18
CA ASN A 495 5.82 13.46 -11.85
C ASN A 495 7.20 12.82 -12.02
N ALA A 496 8.15 13.60 -12.51
CA ALA A 496 9.57 13.27 -12.52
C ALA A 496 10.39 14.44 -11.97
N VAL A 497 11.64 14.17 -11.60
CA VAL A 497 12.61 15.17 -11.18
C VAL A 497 13.92 14.85 -11.87
N SER A 498 14.40 15.74 -12.72
CA SER A 498 15.73 15.64 -13.32
C SER A 498 16.68 16.55 -12.54
N LEU A 499 17.83 16.05 -12.11
CA LEU A 499 18.86 16.89 -11.46
C LEU A 499 19.84 17.51 -12.47
N GLY A 500 19.70 17.21 -13.76
CA GLY A 500 20.56 17.72 -14.83
C GLY A 500 21.91 16.99 -14.97
N ASP A 501 22.18 15.97 -14.15
CA ASP A 501 23.45 15.22 -14.12
C ASP A 501 23.26 13.71 -14.34
N GLY A 502 22.14 13.32 -14.96
CA GLY A 502 21.77 11.92 -15.21
C GLY A 502 21.13 11.21 -14.01
N ARG A 503 20.88 11.93 -12.92
CA ARG A 503 20.06 11.46 -11.80
C ARG A 503 18.62 11.90 -12.00
N TYR A 504 17.72 10.93 -11.86
CA TYR A 504 16.30 11.12 -12.09
C TYR A 504 15.52 10.57 -10.91
N GLY A 505 14.53 11.32 -10.46
CA GLY A 505 13.56 10.94 -9.45
C GLY A 505 12.19 10.74 -10.09
N LEU A 506 11.39 9.81 -9.58
CA LEU A 506 10.06 9.54 -10.14
C LEU A 506 9.00 9.40 -9.03
N PHE A 507 7.82 9.99 -9.23
CA PHE A 507 6.66 9.84 -8.35
C PHE A 507 5.30 9.99 -9.08
N PRO A 508 4.36 9.02 -8.97
CA PRO A 508 4.54 7.68 -8.40
C PRO A 508 5.63 6.90 -9.11
N TRP A 509 6.30 5.99 -8.39
CA TRP A 509 7.50 5.32 -8.89
C TRP A 509 7.18 4.04 -9.67
N TRP A 510 7.91 3.82 -10.76
CA TRP A 510 7.97 2.61 -11.58
C TRP A 510 9.31 2.60 -12.33
N HIS A 511 9.72 1.45 -12.86
CA HIS A 511 10.91 1.34 -13.71
C HIS A 511 10.67 0.44 -14.93
N ASP A 512 11.54 0.56 -15.92
CA ASP A 512 11.72 -0.38 -17.03
C ASP A 512 13.18 -0.83 -17.14
N GLU A 513 13.39 -1.89 -17.91
CA GLU A 513 14.72 -2.21 -18.41
C GLU A 513 15.19 -1.14 -19.41
N GLY A 514 16.41 -0.63 -19.23
CA GLY A 514 17.06 0.27 -20.17
C GLY A 514 17.21 1.71 -19.67
N ALA A 515 17.29 2.65 -20.62
CA ALA A 515 17.44 4.06 -20.31
C ALA A 515 16.12 4.66 -19.80
N PRO A 516 16.16 5.64 -18.86
CA PRO A 516 14.95 6.28 -18.36
C PRO A 516 14.17 6.92 -19.50
N ASP A 517 12.88 6.59 -19.58
CA ASP A 517 11.94 7.20 -20.50
C ASP A 517 10.66 7.54 -19.76
N PHE A 518 10.45 8.81 -19.42
CA PHE A 518 9.26 9.28 -18.70
C PHE A 518 8.05 9.51 -19.61
N HIS A 519 8.22 9.49 -20.93
CA HIS A 519 7.17 9.71 -21.92
C HIS A 519 6.36 8.43 -22.16
N GLN A 520 5.87 7.82 -21.08
CA GLN A 520 5.10 6.58 -21.09
C GLN A 520 3.68 6.76 -20.53
N PRO A 521 2.77 7.35 -21.32
CA PRO A 521 1.39 7.60 -20.91
C PRO A 521 0.64 6.42 -20.28
N ALA A 522 0.91 5.19 -20.77
CA ALA A 522 0.28 3.98 -20.26
C ALA A 522 0.62 3.66 -18.79
N LYS A 523 1.65 4.30 -18.23
CA LYS A 523 2.12 4.11 -16.85
C LYS A 523 1.67 5.20 -15.87
N PHE A 524 1.05 6.26 -16.38
CA PHE A 524 0.68 7.41 -15.58
C PHE A 524 -0.45 7.05 -14.61
N CYS A 525 -0.50 7.76 -13.49
CA CYS A 525 -1.46 7.50 -12.41
C CYS A 525 -2.76 8.28 -12.64
N ALA A 526 -3.88 7.57 -12.72
CA ALA A 526 -5.20 8.18 -12.85
C ALA A 526 -5.79 8.55 -11.48
N VAL A 527 -5.89 9.84 -11.18
CA VAL A 527 -6.51 10.39 -9.97
C VAL A 527 -7.93 10.87 -10.22
N LYS A 528 -8.79 10.74 -9.21
CA LYS A 528 -10.19 11.17 -9.29
C LYS A 528 -10.36 12.58 -8.73
N LEU A 529 -11.06 13.41 -9.50
CA LEU A 529 -11.45 14.77 -9.14
C LEU A 529 -12.76 14.73 -8.33
N GLY A 530 -12.83 15.58 -7.31
CA GLY A 530 -13.98 15.77 -6.42
C GLY A 530 -14.95 16.84 -6.89
#